data_AF-A0A9P8NF08-F1
#
_entry.id   AF-A0A9P8NF08-F1
#
_cell.length_a   1.000
_cell.length_b   1.000
_cell.length_c   1.000
_cell.angle_alpha   90.00
_cell.angle_beta   90.00
_cell.angle_gamma   90.00
#
_symmetry.space_group_name_H-M   'P 1'
#
loop_
_entity.id
_entity.type
_entity.pdbx_description
1 polymer ?
#
loop_
_entity_poly.entity_id
_entity_poly.type
_entity_poly.pdbx_seq_one_letter_code
_entity_poly.pdbx_strand_id
1 'polypeptide(L)'
;MTYIRQHQLPNLKTYRYAGVDHSLISRYVLKPFYNRCVINCFPMGMAPNAITLTGFLFVVINFITILWYNPALDHDCPPWVYASCAIGLFLYQTFDAVDGMQARRTRQSSPLGELFDHSVDACNTALGVIIFAGVTNLGQTWATILSLFGATMTFYVQTWDEYYTQVLTLGIISGPVEGVLTLCTVFAFTAYQGGGSFWHRPMLETIGIPKLDVIPAYLYEMPFTQWYLIYGAIILFFATGSSIVHVMKVQAERGKDTLKPLQGLIPLVTMWTLVPVYLYLQPTILEHYTIPFMLLVGLINAYAVGNMIVAHLIKADFPFSRIFIGIVPLALGVLDGAAPLLGLWQSVLGSESGQVAYLFGCLGLAIGVYGSFVHDVITTICDYIDIWCLSIKHPHVEERPVANGQPKKVLHSKSYNWLPFGRGWDEHTARVKITSKRKRIPFKLRHLHETTSFASTPLKQAISVSAAFQSISLIDFLSRQDAVLLDICLDYELAARRVLVVAGPVLAVDLLNPTPQAEARKHKLKTLVPAPRSFFMDVKCPGCFTITTVFSHAQTVVVCAGCSTVLCQPTGGKARLTEGCSFRRK
;
A
#
# COMPACT_ATOMS: atom_id res chain seq x y z
N MET A 1 18.15 -22.93 -12.40
CA MET A 1 18.87 -21.78 -11.81
C MET A 1 18.30 -21.55 -10.43
N THR A 2 19.11 -21.47 -9.38
CA THR A 2 18.62 -21.21 -8.02
C THR A 2 18.37 -19.72 -7.84
N TYR A 3 17.15 -19.31 -7.48
CA TYR A 3 16.81 -17.90 -7.36
C TYR A 3 17.32 -17.28 -6.06
N ILE A 4 17.32 -18.05 -4.97
CA ILE A 4 17.91 -17.65 -3.68
C ILE A 4 19.09 -18.57 -3.37
N ARG A 5 20.28 -18.00 -3.12
CA ARG A 5 21.47 -18.80 -2.77
C ARG A 5 21.49 -19.11 -1.27
N GLN A 6 22.08 -20.24 -0.90
CA GLN A 6 22.13 -20.73 0.49
C GLN A 6 22.68 -19.70 1.50
N HIS A 7 23.70 -18.92 1.11
CA HIS A 7 24.30 -17.92 1.98
C HIS A 7 23.40 -16.68 2.23
N GLN A 8 22.37 -16.48 1.41
CA GLN A 8 21.44 -15.34 1.51
C GLN A 8 20.22 -15.68 2.39
N LEU A 9 19.92 -16.97 2.60
CA LEU A 9 18.78 -17.42 3.39
C LEU A 9 18.73 -16.85 4.82
N PRO A 10 19.86 -16.71 5.56
CA PRO A 10 19.83 -16.11 6.89
C PRO A 10 19.26 -14.69 6.92
N ASN A 11 19.37 -13.93 5.83
CA ASN A 11 18.86 -12.56 5.76
C ASN A 11 17.33 -12.51 5.84
N LEU A 12 16.63 -13.56 5.39
CA LEU A 12 15.16 -13.66 5.48
C LEU A 12 14.67 -13.57 6.94
N LYS A 13 15.42 -14.11 7.90
CA LYS A 13 15.07 -14.04 9.33
C LYS A 13 15.27 -12.64 9.93
N THR A 14 16.07 -11.82 9.27
CA THR A 14 16.34 -10.43 9.69
C THR A 14 15.39 -9.43 9.07
N TYR A 15 14.58 -9.87 8.10
CA TYR A 15 13.63 -9.02 7.39
C TYR A 15 12.44 -8.67 8.28
N ARG A 16 12.00 -7.42 8.22
CA ARG A 16 10.79 -6.94 8.90
C ARG A 16 10.10 -5.96 7.98
N TYR A 17 8.84 -6.25 7.67
CA TYR A 17 7.99 -5.38 6.88
C TYR A 17 7.88 -3.99 7.51
N ALA A 18 8.03 -2.95 6.68
CA ALA A 18 7.85 -1.55 7.05
C ALA A 18 7.05 -0.84 5.95
N GLY A 19 5.81 -0.46 6.25
CA GLY A 19 4.94 0.28 5.35
C GLY A 19 4.29 1.47 6.04
N VAL A 20 4.24 2.60 5.34
CA VAL A 20 3.55 3.82 5.81
C VAL A 20 2.44 4.16 4.84
N ASP A 21 1.21 4.08 5.33
CA ASP A 21 0.01 4.35 4.55
C ASP A 21 -0.62 5.70 4.95
N HIS A 22 -0.52 6.68 4.05
CA HIS A 22 -1.12 8.00 4.21
C HIS A 22 -2.47 8.16 3.50
N SER A 23 -3.00 7.12 2.84
CA SER A 23 -4.29 7.19 2.14
C SER A 23 -5.44 7.50 3.11
N LEU A 24 -6.22 8.52 2.75
CA LEU A 24 -7.38 8.94 3.54
C LEU A 24 -8.50 7.90 3.46
N ILE A 25 -8.76 7.35 2.27
CA ILE A 25 -9.83 6.37 2.07
C ILE A 25 -9.49 5.07 2.79
N SER A 26 -8.25 4.59 2.65
CA SER A 26 -7.75 3.44 3.40
C SER A 26 -7.94 3.63 4.90
N ARG A 27 -7.50 4.76 5.44
CA ARG A 27 -7.51 5.03 6.88
C ARG A 27 -8.90 5.16 7.49
N TYR A 28 -9.79 5.89 6.84
CA TYR A 28 -11.07 6.29 7.43
C TYR A 28 -12.27 5.45 6.99
N VAL A 29 -12.21 4.81 5.82
CA VAL A 29 -13.35 4.05 5.27
C VAL A 29 -13.04 2.56 5.27
N LEU A 30 -11.96 2.15 4.59
CA LEU A 30 -11.70 0.75 4.31
C LEU A 30 -11.16 0.00 5.52
N LYS A 31 -10.19 0.54 6.27
CA LYS A 31 -9.66 -0.14 7.48
C LYS A 31 -10.76 -0.43 8.52
N PRO A 32 -11.68 0.50 8.85
CA PRO A 32 -12.83 0.18 9.70
C PRO A 32 -13.74 -0.90 9.12
N PHE A 33 -14.02 -0.86 7.81
CA PHE A 33 -14.81 -1.88 7.13
C PHE A 33 -14.16 -3.26 7.22
N TYR A 34 -12.87 -3.37 6.91
CA TYR A 34 -12.17 -4.65 6.94
C TYR A 34 -12.06 -5.23 8.35
N ASN A 35 -11.72 -4.41 9.35
CA ASN A 35 -11.55 -4.87 10.74
C ASN A 35 -12.87 -5.25 11.43
N ARG A 36 -13.99 -4.61 11.10
CA ARG A 36 -15.27 -4.84 11.78
C ARG A 36 -16.10 -5.92 11.08
N CYS A 37 -16.10 -5.91 9.75
CA CYS A 37 -16.96 -6.77 8.97
C CYS A 37 -16.18 -7.96 8.40
N VAL A 38 -15.17 -7.68 7.58
CA VAL A 38 -14.60 -8.69 6.67
C VAL A 38 -13.70 -9.70 7.39
N ILE A 39 -12.83 -9.26 8.30
CA ILE A 39 -11.88 -10.16 8.99
C ILE A 39 -12.58 -11.27 9.77
N ASN A 40 -13.80 -11.02 10.25
CA ASN A 40 -14.60 -11.99 11.02
C ASN A 40 -15.21 -13.08 10.14
N CYS A 41 -15.27 -12.89 8.82
CA CYS A 41 -15.74 -13.89 7.87
C CYS A 41 -14.70 -15.00 7.63
N PHE A 42 -13.41 -14.74 7.92
CA PHE A 42 -12.33 -15.67 7.67
C PHE A 42 -12.01 -16.53 8.91
N PRO A 43 -12.00 -17.87 8.79
CA PRO A 43 -11.71 -18.76 9.92
C PRO A 43 -10.23 -18.71 10.31
N MET A 44 -9.93 -19.00 11.58
CA MET A 44 -8.55 -18.98 12.12
C MET A 44 -7.61 -20.03 11.51
N GLY A 45 -8.16 -21.04 10.81
CA GLY A 45 -7.38 -22.06 10.10
C GLY A 45 -6.98 -21.69 8.68
N MET A 46 -7.50 -20.59 8.13
CA MET A 46 -7.20 -20.16 6.76
C MET A 46 -5.89 -19.38 6.73
N ALA A 47 -4.95 -19.82 5.89
CA ALA A 47 -3.67 -19.15 5.69
C ALA A 47 -3.85 -17.80 4.96
N PRO A 48 -3.06 -16.77 5.31
CA PRO A 48 -3.10 -15.47 4.64
C PRO A 48 -2.96 -15.56 3.12
N ASN A 49 -1.92 -16.24 2.62
CA ASN A 49 -1.64 -16.35 1.19
C ASN A 49 -2.78 -17.07 0.42
N ALA A 50 -3.55 -17.92 1.10
CA ALA A 50 -4.72 -18.56 0.48
C ALA A 50 -5.86 -17.54 0.26
N ILE A 51 -5.98 -16.52 1.11
CA ILE A 51 -6.92 -15.42 0.93
C ILE A 51 -6.52 -14.59 -0.30
N THR A 52 -5.25 -14.20 -0.39
CA THR A 52 -4.68 -13.49 -1.55
C THR A 52 -4.96 -14.24 -2.85
N LEU A 53 -4.64 -15.55 -2.88
CA LEU A 53 -4.85 -16.40 -4.05
C LEU A 53 -6.34 -16.50 -4.42
N THR A 54 -7.23 -16.61 -3.44
CA THR A 54 -8.68 -16.64 -3.69
C THR A 54 -9.16 -15.31 -4.27
N GLY A 55 -8.64 -14.18 -3.77
CA GLY A 55 -8.88 -12.86 -4.34
C GLY A 55 -8.50 -12.81 -5.82
N PHE A 56 -7.28 -13.26 -6.13
CA PHE A 56 -6.76 -13.31 -7.50
C PHE A 56 -7.60 -14.13 -8.46
N LEU A 57 -8.15 -15.27 -8.00
CA LEU A 57 -9.02 -16.11 -8.82
C LEU A 57 -10.27 -15.36 -9.32
N PHE A 58 -10.83 -14.40 -8.56
CA PHE A 58 -11.93 -13.57 -9.06
C PHE A 58 -11.53 -12.74 -10.28
N VAL A 59 -10.30 -12.20 -10.29
CA VAL A 59 -9.81 -11.45 -11.44
C VAL A 59 -9.56 -12.38 -12.63
N VAL A 60 -8.98 -13.56 -12.41
CA VAL A 60 -8.78 -14.56 -13.48
C VAL A 60 -10.11 -14.98 -14.09
N ILE A 61 -11.14 -15.21 -13.28
CA ILE A 61 -12.50 -15.53 -13.77
C ILE A 61 -13.06 -14.38 -14.60
N ASN A 62 -12.93 -13.14 -14.14
CA ASN A 62 -13.40 -11.97 -14.89
C ASN A 62 -12.62 -11.75 -16.20
N PHE A 63 -11.31 -11.98 -16.19
CA PHE A 63 -10.47 -11.95 -17.38
C PHE A 63 -10.97 -12.96 -18.43
N ILE A 64 -11.17 -14.22 -18.04
CA ILE A 64 -11.70 -15.25 -18.94
C ILE A 64 -13.11 -14.88 -19.42
N THR A 65 -13.95 -14.34 -18.53
CA THR A 65 -15.32 -13.90 -18.88
C THR A 65 -15.30 -12.78 -19.92
N ILE A 66 -14.43 -11.77 -19.75
CA ILE A 66 -14.27 -10.69 -20.72
C ILE A 66 -13.76 -11.25 -22.05
N LEU A 67 -12.78 -12.16 -22.06
CA LEU A 67 -12.29 -12.74 -23.31
C LEU A 67 -13.32 -13.64 -24.00
N TRP A 68 -14.24 -14.26 -23.25
CA TRP A 68 -15.33 -15.04 -23.82
C TRP A 68 -16.36 -14.16 -24.53
N TYR A 69 -16.73 -13.03 -23.91
CA TYR A 69 -17.74 -12.14 -24.47
C TYR A 69 -17.17 -11.10 -25.44
N ASN A 70 -15.93 -10.66 -25.24
CA ASN A 70 -15.26 -9.60 -25.99
C ASN A 70 -13.77 -9.93 -26.25
N PRO A 71 -13.49 -10.89 -27.16
CA PRO A 71 -12.12 -11.32 -27.47
C PRO A 71 -11.26 -10.27 -28.19
N ALA A 72 -11.87 -9.24 -28.79
CA ALA A 72 -11.15 -8.16 -29.48
C ALA A 72 -11.07 -6.85 -28.66
N LEU A 73 -11.68 -6.84 -27.46
CA LEU A 73 -11.75 -5.69 -26.55
C LEU A 73 -12.46 -4.46 -27.14
N ASP A 74 -13.33 -4.62 -28.14
CA ASP A 74 -13.87 -3.53 -28.96
C ASP A 74 -15.41 -3.42 -28.99
N HIS A 75 -16.13 -4.39 -28.44
CA HIS A 75 -17.60 -4.40 -28.46
C HIS A 75 -18.25 -4.57 -27.09
N ASP A 76 -19.52 -4.19 -27.01
CA ASP A 76 -20.28 -4.21 -25.77
C ASP A 76 -20.63 -5.63 -25.30
N CYS A 77 -20.46 -5.87 -24.01
CA CYS A 77 -20.84 -7.08 -23.31
C CYS A 77 -22.19 -6.90 -22.58
N PRO A 78 -22.86 -8.00 -22.20
CA PRO A 78 -24.02 -7.93 -21.32
C PRO A 78 -23.68 -7.20 -20.00
N PRO A 79 -24.60 -6.36 -19.46
CA PRO A 79 -24.35 -5.53 -18.28
C PRO A 79 -23.84 -6.30 -17.04
N TRP A 80 -24.27 -7.55 -16.87
CA TRP A 80 -23.85 -8.38 -15.75
C TRP A 80 -22.35 -8.71 -15.77
N VAL A 81 -21.72 -8.75 -16.96
CA VAL A 81 -20.27 -8.99 -17.12
C VAL A 81 -19.49 -7.82 -16.53
N TYR A 82 -19.93 -6.59 -16.78
CA TYR A 82 -19.34 -5.40 -16.18
C TYR A 82 -19.56 -5.33 -14.67
N ALA A 83 -20.76 -5.73 -14.20
CA ALA A 83 -21.05 -5.83 -12.78
C ALA A 83 -20.17 -6.88 -12.09
N SER A 84 -19.93 -8.04 -12.72
CA SER A 84 -19.04 -9.07 -12.18
C SER A 84 -17.58 -8.60 -12.13
N CYS A 85 -17.13 -7.81 -13.12
CA CYS A 85 -15.82 -7.17 -13.10
C CYS A 85 -15.67 -6.19 -11.93
N ALA A 86 -16.68 -5.34 -11.68
CA ALA A 86 -16.69 -4.41 -10.55
C ALA A 86 -16.63 -5.15 -9.21
N ILE A 87 -17.47 -6.17 -9.05
CA ILE A 87 -17.53 -6.97 -7.81
C ILE A 87 -16.23 -7.75 -7.63
N GLY A 88 -15.72 -8.41 -8.67
CA GLY A 88 -14.51 -9.23 -8.56
C GLY A 88 -13.26 -8.41 -8.29
N LEU A 89 -13.11 -7.23 -8.88
CA LEU A 89 -12.00 -6.32 -8.56
C LEU A 89 -12.11 -5.76 -7.13
N PHE A 90 -13.31 -5.44 -6.68
CA PHE A 90 -13.54 -5.01 -5.30
C PHE A 90 -13.25 -6.13 -4.28
N LEU A 91 -13.63 -7.38 -4.60
CA LEU A 91 -13.32 -8.55 -3.80
C LEU A 91 -11.82 -8.82 -3.77
N TYR A 92 -11.14 -8.71 -4.91
CA TYR A 92 -9.67 -8.82 -5.00
C TYR A 92 -9.00 -7.85 -4.04
N GLN A 93 -9.27 -6.55 -4.17
CA GLN A 93 -8.72 -5.51 -3.30
C GLN A 93 -9.02 -5.75 -1.81
N THR A 94 -10.23 -6.27 -1.53
CA THR A 94 -10.64 -6.55 -0.16
C THR A 94 -9.88 -7.74 0.42
N PHE A 95 -9.64 -8.78 -0.37
CA PHE A 95 -8.96 -10.00 0.07
C PHE A 95 -7.47 -9.75 0.28
N ASP A 96 -6.86 -9.02 -0.64
CA ASP A 96 -5.51 -8.45 -0.56
C ASP A 96 -5.32 -7.67 0.75
N ALA A 97 -6.14 -6.65 1.02
CA ALA A 97 -6.01 -5.87 2.26
C ALA A 97 -6.24 -6.69 3.56
N VAL A 98 -6.99 -7.78 3.48
CA VAL A 98 -7.35 -8.63 4.63
C VAL A 98 -6.30 -9.69 4.93
N ASP A 99 -5.50 -10.11 3.95
CA ASP A 99 -4.50 -11.15 4.15
C ASP A 99 -3.46 -10.75 5.23
N GLY A 100 -3.02 -9.50 5.24
CA GLY A 100 -2.02 -9.01 6.18
C GLY A 100 -2.62 -8.85 7.57
N MET A 101 -3.91 -8.51 7.65
CA MET A 101 -4.64 -8.50 8.92
C MET A 101 -4.79 -9.92 9.47
N GLN A 102 -5.10 -10.88 8.60
CA GLN A 102 -5.19 -12.29 8.98
C GLN A 102 -3.82 -12.83 9.41
N ALA A 103 -2.74 -12.47 8.71
CA ALA A 103 -1.38 -12.84 9.08
C ALA A 103 -1.02 -12.35 10.49
N ARG A 104 -1.40 -11.11 10.82
CA ARG A 104 -1.22 -10.56 12.18
C ARG A 104 -2.11 -11.27 13.20
N ARG A 105 -3.37 -11.52 12.88
CA ARG A 105 -4.36 -12.21 13.75
C ARG A 105 -3.93 -13.64 14.09
N THR A 106 -3.36 -14.34 13.12
CA THR A 106 -2.89 -15.74 13.24
C THR A 106 -1.42 -15.87 13.65
N ARG A 107 -0.70 -14.74 13.80
CA ARG A 107 0.76 -14.66 14.04
C ARG A 107 1.60 -15.37 12.98
N GLN A 108 1.16 -15.32 11.72
CA GLN A 108 1.80 -15.92 10.54
C GLN A 108 2.45 -14.87 9.62
N SER A 109 2.75 -13.66 10.11
CA SER A 109 3.47 -12.65 9.33
C SER A 109 4.87 -13.16 8.97
N SER A 110 5.19 -13.20 7.68
CA SER A 110 6.45 -13.74 7.15
C SER A 110 6.90 -12.99 5.89
N PRO A 111 8.20 -13.04 5.54
CA PRO A 111 8.70 -12.50 4.26
C PRO A 111 8.03 -13.15 3.04
N LEU A 112 7.61 -14.41 3.18
CA LEU A 112 6.89 -15.13 2.11
C LEU A 112 5.53 -14.49 1.81
N GLY A 113 4.82 -14.03 2.85
CA GLY A 113 3.49 -13.43 2.68
C GLY A 113 3.55 -12.19 1.82
N GLU A 114 4.49 -11.29 2.09
CA GLU A 114 4.72 -10.08 1.30
C GLU A 114 5.16 -10.39 -0.14
N LEU A 115 6.10 -11.33 -0.32
CA LEU A 115 6.48 -11.78 -1.67
C LEU A 115 5.27 -12.29 -2.45
N PHE A 116 4.45 -13.12 -1.82
CA PHE A 116 3.30 -13.75 -2.46
C PHE A 116 2.27 -12.70 -2.88
N ASP A 117 1.93 -11.81 -1.95
CA ASP A 117 1.02 -10.67 -2.14
C ASP A 117 1.44 -9.81 -3.34
N HIS A 118 2.67 -9.30 -3.32
CA HIS A 118 3.15 -8.43 -4.38
C HIS A 118 3.34 -9.17 -5.72
N SER A 119 3.66 -10.47 -5.71
CA SER A 119 3.75 -11.26 -6.95
C SER A 119 2.38 -11.47 -7.59
N VAL A 120 1.33 -11.61 -6.77
CA VAL A 120 -0.05 -11.68 -7.24
C VAL A 120 -0.50 -10.33 -7.82
N ASP A 121 -0.19 -9.23 -7.13
CA ASP A 121 -0.42 -7.86 -7.64
C ASP A 121 0.28 -7.59 -8.97
N ALA A 122 1.51 -8.08 -9.13
CA ALA A 122 2.27 -7.93 -10.38
C ALA A 122 1.55 -8.60 -11.56
N CYS A 123 1.03 -9.82 -11.37
CA CYS A 123 0.23 -10.51 -12.36
C CYS A 123 -1.11 -9.80 -12.62
N ASN A 124 -1.77 -9.38 -11.54
CA ASN A 124 -3.05 -8.70 -11.59
C ASN A 124 -2.98 -7.38 -12.39
N THR A 125 -1.84 -6.69 -12.36
CA THR A 125 -1.64 -5.44 -13.10
C THR A 125 -1.93 -5.60 -14.59
N ALA A 126 -1.39 -6.63 -15.25
CA ALA A 126 -1.62 -6.84 -16.68
C ALA A 126 -3.05 -7.34 -16.99
N LEU A 127 -3.56 -8.27 -16.18
CA LEU A 127 -4.93 -8.79 -16.34
C LEU A 127 -5.98 -7.69 -16.13
N GLY A 128 -5.77 -6.85 -15.13
CA GLY A 128 -6.63 -5.70 -14.81
C GLY A 128 -6.70 -4.69 -15.95
N VAL A 129 -5.58 -4.43 -16.64
CA VAL A 129 -5.57 -3.56 -17.83
C VAL A 129 -6.35 -4.19 -18.98
N ILE A 130 -6.23 -5.50 -19.22
CA ILE A 130 -6.99 -6.19 -20.27
C ILE A 130 -8.49 -6.14 -19.97
N ILE A 131 -8.88 -6.39 -18.71
CA ILE A 131 -10.27 -6.24 -18.27
C ILE A 131 -10.74 -4.80 -18.47
N PHE A 132 -9.95 -3.82 -18.04
CA PHE A 132 -10.29 -2.40 -18.22
C PHE A 132 -10.49 -2.04 -19.69
N ALA A 133 -9.59 -2.48 -20.57
CA ALA A 133 -9.69 -2.27 -22.01
C ALA A 133 -10.96 -2.92 -22.60
N GLY A 134 -11.33 -4.12 -22.15
CA GLY A 134 -12.57 -4.78 -22.56
C GLY A 134 -13.85 -4.15 -22.00
N VAL A 135 -13.78 -3.53 -20.81
CA VAL A 135 -14.92 -2.81 -20.22
C VAL A 135 -15.13 -1.44 -20.89
N THR A 136 -14.07 -0.79 -21.33
CA THR A 136 -14.11 0.54 -21.95
C THR A 136 -14.03 0.53 -23.48
N ASN A 137 -14.03 -0.66 -24.08
CA ASN A 137 -13.90 -0.91 -25.51
C ASN A 137 -12.70 -0.19 -26.15
N LEU A 138 -11.51 -0.25 -25.54
CA LEU A 138 -10.31 0.37 -26.11
C LEU A 138 -9.81 -0.36 -27.37
N GLY A 139 -10.24 -1.59 -27.58
CA GLY A 139 -9.83 -2.44 -28.70
C GLY A 139 -8.37 -2.85 -28.63
N GLN A 140 -7.92 -3.53 -29.69
CA GLN A 140 -6.51 -3.84 -29.90
C GLN A 140 -5.78 -2.63 -30.51
N THR A 141 -5.59 -1.58 -29.69
CA THR A 141 -5.07 -0.29 -30.14
C THR A 141 -3.91 0.21 -29.26
N TRP A 142 -3.23 1.26 -29.72
CA TRP A 142 -2.22 1.97 -28.93
C TRP A 142 -2.75 2.48 -27.59
N ALA A 143 -4.03 2.80 -27.46
CA ALA A 143 -4.63 3.23 -26.19
C ALA A 143 -4.54 2.13 -25.12
N THR A 144 -4.75 0.87 -25.53
CA THR A 144 -4.63 -0.30 -24.65
C THR A 144 -3.18 -0.53 -24.23
N ILE A 145 -2.22 -0.37 -25.16
CA ILE A 145 -0.78 -0.49 -24.86
C ILE A 145 -0.30 0.64 -23.93
N LEU A 146 -0.76 1.87 -24.13
CA LEU A 146 -0.45 3.01 -23.26
C LEU A 146 -1.06 2.83 -21.86
N SER A 147 -2.23 2.21 -21.76
CA SER A 147 -2.83 1.85 -20.46
C SER A 147 -1.98 0.80 -19.74
N LEU A 148 -1.45 -0.20 -20.47
CA LEU A 148 -0.51 -1.18 -19.92
C LEU A 148 0.78 -0.53 -19.45
N PHE A 149 1.31 0.42 -20.23
CA PHE A 149 2.47 1.22 -19.87
C PHE A 149 2.25 1.93 -18.54
N GLY A 150 1.19 2.72 -18.41
CA GLY A 150 0.92 3.45 -17.19
C GLY A 150 0.81 2.55 -15.95
N ALA A 151 0.08 1.45 -16.07
CA ALA A 151 -0.14 0.53 -14.95
C ALA A 151 1.17 -0.20 -14.53
N THR A 152 1.88 -0.81 -15.48
CA THR A 152 3.11 -1.56 -15.19
C THR A 152 4.26 -0.65 -14.78
N MET A 153 4.37 0.55 -15.37
CA MET A 153 5.37 1.56 -14.99
C MET A 153 5.15 2.01 -13.54
N THR A 154 3.91 2.32 -13.16
CA THR A 154 3.58 2.74 -11.80
C THR A 154 3.99 1.67 -10.80
N PHE A 155 3.62 0.42 -11.05
CA PHE A 155 3.95 -0.70 -10.16
C PHE A 155 5.46 -0.93 -10.06
N TYR A 156 6.18 -0.93 -11.20
CA TYR A 156 7.64 -1.08 -11.20
C TYR A 156 8.33 0.03 -10.41
N VAL A 157 7.96 1.29 -10.64
CA VAL A 157 8.58 2.44 -9.97
C VAL A 157 8.30 2.43 -8.47
N GLN A 158 7.10 2.03 -8.04
CA GLN A 158 6.77 1.89 -6.62
C GLN A 158 7.61 0.80 -5.94
N THR A 159 7.77 -0.36 -6.58
CA THR A 159 8.64 -1.41 -6.02
C THR A 159 10.11 -1.01 -6.06
N TRP A 160 10.55 -0.24 -7.06
CA TRP A 160 11.90 0.33 -7.12
C TRP A 160 12.13 1.33 -5.98
N ASP A 161 11.15 2.19 -5.70
CA ASP A 161 11.16 3.11 -4.57
C ASP A 161 11.33 2.34 -3.26
N GLU A 162 10.47 1.34 -3.02
CA GLU A 162 10.54 0.46 -1.85
C GLU A 162 11.88 -0.27 -1.73
N TYR A 163 12.44 -0.79 -2.83
CA TYR A 163 13.73 -1.47 -2.82
C TYR A 163 14.84 -0.54 -2.30
N TYR A 164 14.87 0.73 -2.69
CA TYR A 164 15.92 1.66 -2.26
C TYR A 164 15.64 2.35 -0.92
N THR A 165 14.38 2.68 -0.63
CA THR A 165 13.99 3.34 0.62
C THR A 165 13.78 2.35 1.77
N GLN A 166 13.57 1.07 1.46
CA GLN A 166 13.27 -0.01 2.41
C GLN A 166 11.94 0.18 3.16
N VAL A 167 11.07 1.03 2.62
CA VAL A 167 9.76 1.33 3.20
C VAL A 167 8.77 1.52 2.07
N LEU A 168 7.66 0.80 2.10
CA LEU A 168 6.55 1.04 1.18
C LEU A 168 5.78 2.28 1.64
N THR A 169 5.92 3.41 0.94
CA THR A 169 5.19 4.65 1.24
C THR A 169 4.03 4.84 0.27
N LEU A 170 2.80 4.77 0.77
CA LEU A 170 1.60 5.08 0.00
C LEU A 170 1.23 6.56 0.21
N GLY A 171 1.17 7.32 -0.89
CA GLY A 171 0.86 8.75 -0.89
C GLY A 171 -0.59 9.07 -0.50
N ILE A 172 -0.89 10.36 -0.31
CA ILE A 172 -2.22 10.83 0.15
C ILE A 172 -3.29 10.71 -0.96
N ILE A 173 -2.94 11.01 -2.22
CA ILE A 173 -3.86 11.04 -3.39
C ILE A 173 -3.29 10.24 -4.59
N SER A 174 -2.41 9.27 -4.32
CA SER A 174 -1.88 8.38 -5.36
C SER A 174 -1.55 7.01 -4.76
N GLY A 175 -2.53 6.44 -4.04
CA GLY A 175 -2.47 5.07 -3.57
C GLY A 175 -3.05 4.10 -4.62
N PRO A 176 -2.59 2.84 -4.65
CA PRO A 176 -3.25 1.75 -5.37
C PRO A 176 -4.74 1.63 -5.00
N VAL A 177 -5.08 1.95 -3.74
CA VAL A 177 -6.44 1.88 -3.20
C VAL A 177 -7.43 2.76 -3.96
N GLU A 178 -7.12 4.05 -4.13
CA GLU A 178 -7.97 5.00 -4.85
C GLU A 178 -8.10 4.63 -6.32
N GLY A 179 -6.99 4.19 -6.95
CA GLY A 179 -6.98 3.73 -8.33
C GLY A 179 -7.92 2.55 -8.56
N VAL A 180 -7.83 1.51 -7.71
CA VAL A 180 -8.69 0.33 -7.81
C VAL A 180 -10.15 0.67 -7.54
N LEU A 181 -10.47 1.50 -6.55
CA LEU A 181 -11.85 1.94 -6.32
C LEU A 181 -12.41 2.77 -7.49
N THR A 182 -11.58 3.56 -8.15
CA THR A 182 -11.96 4.30 -9.36
C THR A 182 -12.30 3.32 -10.48
N LEU A 183 -11.49 2.27 -10.69
CA LEU A 183 -11.79 1.22 -11.67
C LEU A 183 -13.07 0.47 -11.34
N CYS A 184 -13.30 0.10 -10.07
CA CYS A 184 -14.57 -0.50 -9.63
C CYS A 184 -15.77 0.39 -9.96
N THR A 185 -15.62 1.71 -9.77
CA THR A 185 -16.66 2.70 -10.10
C THR A 185 -16.91 2.76 -11.61
N VAL A 186 -15.85 2.78 -12.43
CA VAL A 186 -15.94 2.75 -13.89
C VAL A 186 -16.67 1.48 -14.34
N PHE A 187 -16.34 0.32 -13.78
CA PHE A 187 -16.96 -0.95 -14.14
C PHE A 187 -18.44 -0.99 -13.75
N ALA A 188 -18.78 -0.56 -12.52
CA ALA A 188 -20.16 -0.48 -12.06
C ALA A 188 -20.99 0.52 -12.88
N PHE A 189 -20.40 1.67 -13.24
CA PHE A 189 -21.04 2.67 -14.08
C PHE A 189 -21.28 2.14 -15.51
N THR A 190 -20.31 1.43 -16.07
CA THR A 190 -20.47 0.78 -17.39
C THR A 190 -21.60 -0.26 -17.35
N ALA A 191 -21.72 -1.02 -16.26
CA ALA A 191 -22.84 -1.94 -16.05
C ALA A 191 -24.19 -1.21 -16.00
N TYR A 192 -24.25 -0.06 -15.32
CA TYR A 192 -25.47 0.75 -15.25
C TYR A 192 -25.86 1.34 -16.61
N GLN A 193 -24.89 1.86 -17.36
CA GLN A 193 -25.13 2.49 -18.65
C GLN A 193 -25.44 1.47 -19.77
N GLY A 194 -25.03 0.22 -19.59
CA GLY A 194 -25.37 -0.91 -20.45
C GLY A 194 -24.38 -1.19 -21.58
N GLY A 195 -23.22 -0.54 -21.60
CA GLY A 195 -22.21 -0.72 -22.65
C GLY A 195 -20.94 0.10 -22.45
N GLY A 196 -19.79 -0.44 -22.87
CA GLY A 196 -18.49 0.23 -22.91
C GLY A 196 -18.41 1.33 -23.98
N SER A 197 -19.27 1.26 -25.00
CA SER A 197 -19.42 2.30 -26.04
C SER A 197 -19.70 3.70 -25.49
N PHE A 198 -20.23 3.81 -24.28
CA PHE A 198 -20.41 5.08 -23.58
C PHE A 198 -19.10 5.90 -23.47
N TRP A 199 -17.97 5.24 -23.20
CA TRP A 199 -16.68 5.91 -22.98
C TRP A 199 -16.09 6.55 -24.24
N HIS A 200 -16.64 6.23 -25.42
CA HIS A 200 -16.25 6.83 -26.69
C HIS A 200 -17.08 8.08 -27.05
N ARG A 201 -18.03 8.47 -26.20
CA ARG A 201 -18.77 9.73 -26.40
C ARG A 201 -17.92 10.95 -26.01
N PRO A 202 -18.13 12.11 -26.65
CA PRO A 202 -17.46 13.34 -26.26
C PRO A 202 -17.71 13.69 -24.79
N MET A 203 -16.64 13.86 -24.01
CA MET A 203 -16.75 14.06 -22.56
C MET A 203 -17.45 15.38 -22.22
N LEU A 204 -17.05 16.47 -22.86
CA LEU A 204 -17.54 17.82 -22.53
C LEU A 204 -19.03 17.98 -22.85
N GLU A 205 -19.46 17.45 -24.00
CA GLU A 205 -20.87 17.40 -24.38
C GLU A 205 -21.68 16.53 -23.41
N THR A 206 -21.18 15.34 -23.06
CA THR A 206 -21.89 14.40 -22.18
C THR A 206 -22.08 14.95 -20.76
N ILE A 207 -21.13 15.77 -20.27
CA ILE A 207 -21.21 16.44 -18.96
C ILE A 207 -22.11 17.70 -19.03
N GLY A 208 -22.55 18.12 -20.22
CA GLY A 208 -23.44 19.26 -20.42
C GLY A 208 -22.73 20.61 -20.48
N ILE A 209 -21.43 20.63 -20.78
CA ILE A 209 -20.67 21.88 -20.96
C ILE A 209 -21.01 22.43 -22.35
N PRO A 210 -21.60 23.64 -22.47
CA PRO A 210 -21.93 24.20 -23.77
C PRO A 210 -20.66 24.51 -24.56
N LYS A 211 -20.70 24.32 -25.88
CA LYS A 211 -19.60 24.68 -26.78
C LYS A 211 -19.41 26.20 -26.77
N LEU A 212 -18.37 26.64 -26.07
CA LEU A 212 -17.91 28.03 -26.11
C LEU A 212 -16.98 28.21 -27.30
N ASP A 213 -17.05 29.35 -28.00
CA ASP A 213 -16.21 29.65 -29.18
C ASP A 213 -14.69 29.64 -28.86
N VAL A 214 -14.34 29.75 -27.57
CA VAL A 214 -12.96 29.68 -27.07
C VAL A 214 -12.40 28.25 -27.07
N ILE A 215 -13.27 27.22 -27.05
CA ILE A 215 -12.85 25.82 -26.97
C ILE A 215 -12.70 25.25 -28.40
N PRO A 216 -11.50 24.82 -28.80
CA PRO A 216 -11.31 24.19 -30.11
C PRO A 216 -12.18 22.95 -30.31
N ALA A 217 -12.67 22.73 -31.54
CA ALA A 217 -13.55 21.60 -31.85
C ALA A 217 -12.93 20.24 -31.49
N TYR A 218 -11.63 20.05 -31.75
CA TYR A 218 -10.92 18.82 -31.42
C TYR A 218 -10.91 18.51 -29.91
N LEU A 219 -10.92 19.54 -29.06
CA LEU A 219 -10.92 19.37 -27.60
C LEU A 219 -12.34 19.09 -27.09
N TYR A 220 -13.33 19.71 -27.71
CA TYR A 220 -14.74 19.54 -27.38
C TYR A 220 -15.25 18.13 -27.71
N GLU A 221 -14.85 17.60 -28.87
CA GLU A 221 -15.29 16.30 -29.38
C GLU A 221 -14.45 15.12 -28.82
N MET A 222 -13.46 15.41 -27.97
CA MET A 222 -12.57 14.40 -27.42
C MET A 222 -13.32 13.41 -26.50
N PRO A 223 -13.21 12.09 -26.76
CA PRO A 223 -13.93 11.08 -25.99
C PRO A 223 -13.35 10.90 -24.58
N PHE A 224 -14.15 10.31 -23.66
CA PHE A 224 -13.68 10.02 -22.29
C PHE A 224 -12.41 9.17 -22.27
N THR A 225 -12.27 8.21 -23.18
CA THR A 225 -11.08 7.35 -23.30
C THR A 225 -9.79 8.14 -23.50
N GLN A 226 -9.79 9.19 -24.34
CA GLN A 226 -8.62 10.04 -24.56
C GLN A 226 -8.33 10.93 -23.36
N TRP A 227 -9.37 11.53 -22.75
CA TRP A 227 -9.22 12.30 -21.52
C TRP A 227 -8.63 11.48 -20.37
N TYR A 228 -9.05 10.22 -20.25
CA TYR A 228 -8.50 9.27 -19.29
C TYR A 228 -7.00 9.04 -19.51
N LEU A 229 -6.56 8.85 -20.76
CA LEU A 229 -5.14 8.68 -21.08
C LEU A 229 -4.31 9.93 -20.75
N ILE A 230 -4.83 11.12 -21.06
CA ILE A 230 -4.17 12.39 -20.71
C ILE A 230 -4.03 12.53 -19.20
N TYR A 231 -5.13 12.30 -18.47
CA TYR A 231 -5.13 12.34 -17.01
C TYR A 231 -4.17 11.32 -16.40
N GLY A 232 -4.19 10.08 -16.92
CA GLY A 232 -3.27 9.02 -16.52
C GLY A 232 -1.80 9.39 -16.76
N ALA A 233 -1.48 9.99 -17.91
CA ALA A 233 -0.12 10.45 -18.23
C ALA A 233 0.36 11.55 -17.27
N ILE A 234 -0.52 12.50 -16.91
CA ILE A 234 -0.21 13.56 -15.94
C ILE A 234 0.07 12.95 -14.57
N ILE A 235 -0.79 12.05 -14.07
CA ILE A 235 -0.55 11.37 -12.78
C ILE A 235 0.74 10.59 -12.81
N LEU A 236 0.97 9.81 -13.87
CA LEU A 236 2.17 8.98 -14.01
C LEU A 236 3.44 9.82 -13.95
N PHE A 237 3.46 10.99 -14.59
CA PHE A 237 4.58 11.92 -14.56
C PHE A 237 4.88 12.40 -13.13
N PHE A 238 3.86 12.88 -12.40
CA PHE A 238 4.03 13.36 -11.03
C PHE A 238 4.37 12.22 -10.05
N ALA A 239 3.74 11.06 -10.18
CA ALA A 239 4.01 9.89 -9.34
C ALA A 239 5.46 9.42 -9.51
N THR A 240 5.91 9.28 -10.76
CA THR A 240 7.30 8.89 -11.07
C THR A 240 8.30 9.92 -10.56
N GLY A 241 8.05 11.21 -10.83
CA GLY A 241 8.91 12.29 -10.33
C GLY A 241 9.00 12.31 -8.80
N SER A 242 7.87 12.13 -8.12
CA SER A 242 7.82 12.07 -6.65
C SER A 242 8.63 10.89 -6.10
N SER A 243 8.50 9.69 -6.68
CA SER A 243 9.29 8.52 -6.26
C SER A 243 10.78 8.71 -6.49
N ILE A 244 11.18 9.32 -7.61
CA ILE A 244 12.59 9.64 -7.88
C ILE A 244 13.15 10.58 -6.81
N VAL A 245 12.44 11.69 -6.53
CA VAL A 245 12.85 12.65 -5.50
C VAL A 245 12.91 12.00 -4.12
N HIS A 246 11.95 11.14 -3.80
CA HIS A 246 11.90 10.40 -2.53
C HIS A 246 13.13 9.51 -2.34
N VAL A 247 13.46 8.66 -3.33
CA VAL A 247 14.64 7.79 -3.30
C VAL A 247 15.92 8.60 -3.16
N MET A 248 16.08 9.67 -3.96
CA MET A 248 17.27 10.53 -3.91
C MET A 248 17.45 11.15 -2.52
N LYS A 249 16.36 11.64 -1.92
CA LYS A 249 16.39 12.24 -0.58
C LYS A 249 16.81 11.22 0.49
N VAL A 250 16.19 10.03 0.51
CA VAL A 250 16.51 8.98 1.49
C VAL A 250 17.97 8.50 1.34
N GLN A 251 18.49 8.44 0.11
CA GLN A 251 19.88 8.06 -0.12
C GLN A 251 20.86 9.15 0.30
N ALA A 252 20.53 10.43 0.08
CA ALA A 252 21.31 11.56 0.57
C ALA A 252 21.38 11.56 2.11
N GLU A 253 20.24 11.34 2.78
CA GLU A 253 20.17 11.22 4.25
C GLU A 253 21.00 10.05 4.79
N ARG A 254 21.15 8.97 4.00
CA ARG A 254 21.99 7.81 4.32
C ARG A 254 23.47 7.99 3.94
N GLY A 255 23.85 9.14 3.39
CA GLY A 255 25.22 9.40 2.92
C GLY A 255 25.66 8.51 1.77
N LYS A 256 24.71 8.00 0.97
CA LYS A 256 24.96 7.15 -0.21
C LYS A 256 24.85 7.96 -1.50
N ASP A 257 25.37 7.41 -2.58
CA ASP A 257 25.22 7.97 -3.93
C ASP A 257 23.73 8.10 -4.31
N THR A 258 23.32 9.32 -4.66
CA THR A 258 21.94 9.66 -5.02
C THR A 258 21.59 9.33 -6.45
N LEU A 259 22.57 9.19 -7.35
CA LEU A 259 22.36 8.96 -8.78
C LEU A 259 22.43 7.48 -9.15
N LYS A 260 23.25 6.70 -8.45
CA LYS A 260 23.34 5.24 -8.67
C LYS A 260 21.97 4.52 -8.68
N PRO A 261 21.00 4.84 -7.81
CA PRO A 261 19.66 4.22 -7.83
C PRO A 261 18.91 4.39 -9.15
N LEU A 262 19.15 5.47 -9.90
CA LEU A 262 18.50 5.74 -11.19
C LEU A 262 18.85 4.68 -12.24
N GLN A 263 19.99 4.01 -12.11
CA GLN A 263 20.34 2.87 -12.96
C GLN A 263 19.31 1.75 -12.84
N GLY A 264 18.65 1.60 -11.69
CA GLY A 264 17.56 0.63 -11.50
C GLY A 264 16.34 0.86 -12.41
N LEU A 265 16.22 2.04 -13.04
CA LEU A 265 15.16 2.34 -14.01
C LEU A 265 15.53 1.97 -15.46
N ILE A 266 16.80 1.63 -15.74
CA ILE A 266 17.27 1.27 -17.09
C ILE A 266 16.48 0.09 -17.67
N PRO A 267 16.21 -1.01 -16.95
CA PRO A 267 15.45 -2.13 -17.52
C PRO A 267 14.02 -1.75 -17.91
N LEU A 268 13.37 -0.88 -17.12
CA LEU A 268 12.05 -0.35 -17.41
C LEU A 268 12.05 0.48 -18.70
N VAL A 269 13.00 1.42 -18.84
CA VAL A 269 13.16 2.23 -20.06
C VAL A 269 13.46 1.34 -21.26
N THR A 270 14.29 0.32 -21.08
CA THR A 270 14.66 -0.63 -22.15
C THR A 270 13.42 -1.39 -22.63
N MET A 271 12.66 -1.98 -21.71
CA MET A 271 11.43 -2.71 -22.03
C MET A 271 10.42 -1.81 -22.76
N TRP A 272 10.17 -0.61 -22.25
CA TRP A 272 9.20 0.32 -22.84
C TRP A 272 9.69 1.09 -24.05
N THR A 273 10.98 0.97 -24.40
CA THR A 273 11.48 1.34 -25.73
C THR A 273 11.27 0.20 -26.72
N LEU A 274 11.54 -1.05 -26.33
CA LEU A 274 11.42 -2.22 -27.20
C LEU A 274 9.96 -2.55 -27.55
N VAL A 275 9.03 -2.43 -26.59
CA VAL A 275 7.60 -2.73 -26.80
C VAL A 275 6.98 -1.93 -27.96
N PRO A 276 6.99 -0.58 -27.97
CA PRO A 276 6.40 0.18 -29.07
C PRO A 276 7.15 -0.02 -30.38
N VAL A 277 8.48 -0.17 -30.34
CA VAL A 277 9.27 -0.46 -31.54
C VAL A 277 8.84 -1.80 -32.15
N TYR A 278 8.67 -2.84 -31.35
CA TYR A 278 8.25 -4.15 -31.86
C TYR A 278 6.85 -4.11 -32.47
N LEU A 279 5.90 -3.45 -31.80
CA LEU A 279 4.53 -3.31 -32.30
C LEU A 279 4.45 -2.44 -33.56
N TYR A 280 5.30 -1.42 -33.67
CA TYR A 280 5.39 -0.59 -34.87
C TYR A 280 5.96 -1.38 -36.07
N LEU A 281 6.96 -2.23 -35.82
CA LEU A 281 7.54 -3.10 -36.85
C LEU A 281 6.59 -4.23 -37.27
N GLN A 282 5.72 -4.69 -36.36
CA GLN A 282 4.80 -5.80 -36.57
C GLN A 282 3.34 -5.37 -36.27
N PRO A 283 2.70 -4.60 -37.18
CA PRO A 283 1.34 -4.09 -36.96
C PRO A 283 0.31 -5.23 -36.80
N THR A 284 0.53 -6.38 -37.42
CA THR A 284 -0.31 -7.57 -37.25
C THR A 284 -0.42 -8.00 -35.78
N ILE A 285 0.66 -7.87 -35.00
CA ILE A 285 0.64 -8.19 -33.57
C ILE A 285 -0.22 -7.17 -32.81
N LEU A 286 -0.09 -5.88 -33.13
CA LEU A 286 -0.91 -4.83 -32.51
C LEU A 286 -2.39 -5.02 -32.83
N GLU A 287 -2.76 -5.27 -34.08
CA GLU A 287 -4.16 -5.25 -34.49
C GLU A 287 -4.92 -6.55 -34.16
N HIS A 288 -4.23 -7.70 -34.13
CA HIS A 288 -4.88 -9.01 -33.99
C HIS A 288 -4.43 -9.83 -32.78
N TYR A 289 -3.23 -9.58 -32.24
CA TYR A 289 -2.61 -10.37 -31.17
C TYR A 289 -2.13 -9.53 -29.98
N THR A 290 -2.78 -8.40 -29.71
CA THR A 290 -2.46 -7.51 -28.59
C THR A 290 -2.61 -8.22 -27.25
N ILE A 291 -3.64 -9.04 -27.05
CA ILE A 291 -3.86 -9.75 -25.76
C ILE A 291 -2.69 -10.68 -25.38
N PRO A 292 -2.28 -11.66 -26.21
CA PRO A 292 -1.12 -12.49 -25.87
C PRO A 292 0.17 -11.69 -25.75
N PHE A 293 0.31 -10.59 -26.51
CA PHE A 293 1.44 -9.67 -26.35
C PHE A 293 1.44 -8.94 -25.02
N MET A 294 0.29 -8.43 -24.55
CA MET A 294 0.15 -7.81 -23.23
C MET A 294 0.43 -8.80 -22.11
N LEU A 295 0.00 -10.06 -22.25
CA LEU A 295 0.33 -11.11 -21.28
C LEU A 295 1.83 -11.37 -21.22
N LEU A 296 2.52 -11.40 -22.36
CA LEU A 296 3.98 -11.54 -22.43
C LEU A 296 4.67 -10.37 -21.71
N VAL A 297 4.33 -9.13 -22.06
CA VAL A 297 4.91 -7.92 -21.44
C VAL A 297 4.59 -7.87 -19.95
N GLY A 298 3.36 -8.23 -19.57
CA GLY A 298 2.91 -8.33 -18.18
C GLY A 298 3.73 -9.34 -17.36
N LEU A 299 4.00 -10.52 -17.92
CA LEU A 299 4.83 -11.55 -17.27
C LEU A 299 6.30 -11.13 -17.17
N ILE A 300 6.84 -10.45 -18.18
CA ILE A 300 8.20 -9.89 -18.12
C ILE A 300 8.28 -8.86 -16.98
N ASN A 301 7.29 -7.98 -16.87
CA ASN A 301 7.22 -7.01 -15.79
C ASN A 301 7.05 -7.69 -14.41
N ALA A 302 6.18 -8.69 -14.30
CA ALA A 302 5.96 -9.44 -13.07
C ALA A 302 7.22 -10.19 -12.63
N TYR A 303 7.95 -10.79 -13.58
CA TYR A 303 9.25 -11.40 -13.31
C TYR A 303 10.29 -10.37 -12.84
N ALA A 304 10.32 -9.18 -13.45
CA ALA A 304 11.24 -8.13 -13.07
C ALA A 304 10.98 -7.62 -11.64
N VAL A 305 9.72 -7.31 -11.34
CA VAL A 305 9.28 -6.87 -10.02
C VAL A 305 9.48 -7.96 -8.98
N GLY A 306 9.11 -9.20 -9.26
CA GLY A 306 9.31 -10.33 -8.35
C GLY A 306 10.79 -10.52 -7.98
N ASN A 307 11.72 -10.39 -8.93
CA ASN A 307 13.15 -10.46 -8.61
C ASN A 307 13.62 -9.29 -7.74
N MET A 308 13.08 -8.08 -7.94
CA MET A 308 13.40 -6.91 -7.12
C MET A 308 12.91 -7.09 -5.68
N ILE A 309 11.72 -7.65 -5.49
CA ILE A 309 11.18 -7.97 -4.16
C ILE A 309 12.02 -9.05 -3.49
N VAL A 310 12.36 -10.13 -4.20
CA VAL A 310 13.27 -11.16 -3.65
C VAL A 310 14.60 -10.53 -3.22
N ALA A 311 15.17 -9.64 -4.03
CA ALA A 311 16.40 -8.93 -3.70
C ALA A 311 16.22 -8.03 -2.46
N HIS A 312 15.08 -7.37 -2.30
CA HIS A 312 14.72 -6.60 -1.11
C HIS A 312 14.68 -7.49 0.14
N LEU A 313 13.93 -8.59 0.10
CA LEU A 313 13.74 -9.51 1.23
C LEU A 313 15.05 -10.14 1.72
N ILE A 314 15.93 -10.52 0.78
CA ILE A 314 17.23 -11.13 1.11
C ILE A 314 18.35 -10.10 1.27
N LYS A 315 18.06 -8.80 1.15
CA LYS A 315 19.04 -7.69 1.22
C LYS A 315 20.20 -7.85 0.22
N ALA A 316 19.90 -8.28 -0.99
CA ALA A 316 20.86 -8.43 -2.08
C ALA A 316 20.93 -7.18 -2.96
N ASP A 317 21.97 -7.11 -3.78
CA ASP A 317 22.13 -6.09 -4.82
C ASP A 317 21.01 -6.17 -5.88
N PHE A 318 20.82 -5.06 -6.60
CA PHE A 318 19.76 -4.93 -7.59
C PHE A 318 19.91 -5.98 -8.72
N PRO A 319 18.86 -6.74 -9.07
CA PRO A 319 18.97 -7.95 -9.89
C PRO A 319 18.99 -7.68 -11.41
N PHE A 320 19.90 -6.81 -11.87
CA PHE A 320 19.99 -6.40 -13.29
C PHE A 320 20.02 -7.57 -14.26
N SER A 321 20.91 -8.54 -14.07
CA SER A 321 21.12 -9.65 -15.00
C SER A 321 19.86 -10.47 -15.22
N ARG A 322 19.11 -10.73 -14.14
CA ARG A 322 17.86 -11.50 -14.21
C ARG A 322 16.79 -10.72 -14.95
N ILE A 323 16.61 -9.44 -14.62
CA ILE A 323 15.62 -8.59 -15.29
C ILE A 323 15.91 -8.52 -16.80
N PHE A 324 17.16 -8.29 -17.19
CA PHE A 324 17.52 -8.24 -18.61
C PHE A 324 17.31 -9.56 -19.36
N ILE A 325 17.56 -10.71 -18.71
CA ILE A 325 17.26 -12.03 -19.30
C ILE A 325 15.78 -12.14 -19.67
N GLY A 326 14.87 -11.60 -18.84
CA GLY A 326 13.44 -11.58 -19.15
C GLY A 326 13.07 -10.71 -20.36
N ILE A 327 13.88 -9.68 -20.67
CA ILE A 327 13.65 -8.73 -21.78
C ILE A 327 14.20 -9.28 -23.11
N VAL A 328 15.11 -10.26 -23.08
CA VAL A 328 15.76 -10.82 -24.29
C VAL A 328 14.77 -11.24 -25.38
N PRO A 329 13.65 -11.93 -25.10
CA PRO A 329 12.69 -12.30 -26.15
C PRO A 329 12.10 -11.09 -26.90
N LEU A 330 11.80 -9.98 -26.20
CA LEU A 330 11.36 -8.75 -26.84
C LEU A 330 12.46 -8.13 -27.71
N ALA A 331 13.71 -8.11 -27.19
CA ALA A 331 14.84 -7.58 -27.93
C ALA A 331 15.12 -8.36 -29.22
N LEU A 332 15.03 -9.70 -29.17
CA LEU A 332 15.21 -10.55 -30.34
C LEU A 332 14.11 -10.33 -31.39
N GLY A 333 12.85 -10.19 -30.97
CA GLY A 333 11.75 -9.84 -31.89
C GLY A 333 11.96 -8.49 -32.58
N VAL A 334 12.43 -7.47 -31.84
CA VAL A 334 12.78 -6.17 -32.42
C VAL A 334 13.95 -6.28 -33.40
N LEU A 335 15.02 -6.99 -33.02
CA LEU A 335 16.19 -7.16 -33.87
C LEU A 335 15.85 -7.86 -35.18
N ASP A 336 15.02 -8.90 -35.14
CA ASP A 336 14.57 -9.62 -36.33
C ASP A 336 13.70 -8.75 -37.25
N GLY A 337 12.80 -7.94 -36.69
CA GLY A 337 11.97 -7.00 -37.47
C GLY A 337 12.76 -5.80 -38.03
N ALA A 338 13.77 -5.32 -37.30
CA ALA A 338 14.55 -4.15 -37.70
C ALA A 338 15.68 -4.49 -38.69
N ALA A 339 16.24 -5.70 -38.64
CA ALA A 339 17.39 -6.09 -39.45
C ALA A 339 17.16 -6.00 -40.97
N PRO A 340 15.99 -6.37 -41.53
CA PRO A 340 15.69 -6.18 -42.95
C PRO A 340 15.65 -4.69 -43.35
N LEU A 341 15.09 -3.84 -42.48
CA LEU A 341 15.00 -2.40 -42.72
C LEU A 341 16.38 -1.72 -42.73
N LEU A 342 17.31 -2.24 -41.93
CA LEU A 342 18.69 -1.77 -41.86
C LEU A 342 19.61 -2.43 -42.90
N GLY A 343 19.09 -3.34 -43.74
CA GLY A 343 19.87 -4.06 -44.73
C GLY A 343 20.92 -5.02 -44.15
N LEU A 344 20.74 -5.47 -42.91
CA LEU A 344 21.71 -6.32 -42.21
C LEU A 344 21.53 -7.80 -42.58
N TRP A 345 20.32 -8.35 -42.38
CA TRP A 345 19.94 -9.72 -42.76
C TRP A 345 18.44 -9.82 -43.03
N GLN A 346 18.03 -10.88 -43.74
CA GLN A 346 16.62 -11.19 -43.96
C GLN A 346 15.99 -11.76 -42.68
N SER A 347 14.73 -11.42 -42.42
CA SER A 347 13.97 -11.88 -41.25
C SER A 347 14.06 -13.40 -41.10
N VAL A 348 14.55 -13.86 -39.96
CA VAL A 348 14.69 -15.28 -39.61
C VAL A 348 13.34 -15.86 -39.24
N LEU A 349 12.48 -15.06 -38.60
CA LEU A 349 11.10 -15.43 -38.30
C LEU A 349 10.24 -15.45 -39.57
N GLY A 350 10.70 -14.84 -40.67
CA GLY A 350 10.06 -14.91 -41.98
C GLY A 350 8.76 -14.10 -42.04
N SER A 351 7.69 -14.75 -42.50
CA SER A 351 6.35 -14.16 -42.72
C SER A 351 5.59 -13.89 -41.42
N GLU A 352 4.39 -13.29 -41.54
CA GLU A 352 3.48 -13.00 -40.42
C GLU A 352 3.25 -14.21 -39.50
N SER A 353 3.07 -15.40 -40.07
CA SER A 353 2.85 -16.63 -39.29
C SER A 353 4.02 -16.97 -38.37
N GLY A 354 5.26 -16.66 -38.76
CA GLY A 354 6.43 -16.92 -37.94
C GLY A 354 6.58 -15.92 -36.79
N GLN A 355 6.22 -14.66 -37.00
CA GLN A 355 6.16 -13.65 -35.93
C GLN A 355 5.09 -13.99 -34.88
N VAL A 356 3.92 -14.46 -35.33
CA VAL A 356 2.85 -14.93 -34.43
C VAL A 356 3.29 -16.18 -33.67
N ALA A 357 3.89 -17.17 -34.35
CA ALA A 357 4.42 -18.36 -33.69
C ALA A 357 5.50 -18.01 -32.67
N TYR A 358 6.38 -17.05 -32.99
CA TYR A 358 7.40 -16.53 -32.09
C TYR A 358 6.78 -15.89 -30.85
N LEU A 359 5.75 -15.05 -31.01
CA LEU A 359 5.02 -14.43 -29.91
C LEU A 359 4.46 -15.48 -28.94
N PHE A 360 3.75 -16.49 -29.44
CA PHE A 360 3.20 -17.55 -28.59
C PHE A 360 4.30 -18.42 -27.97
N GLY A 361 5.40 -18.67 -28.68
CA GLY A 361 6.58 -19.34 -28.14
C GLY A 361 7.21 -18.55 -26.98
N CYS A 362 7.35 -17.23 -27.14
CA CYS A 362 7.84 -16.33 -26.10
C CYS A 362 6.90 -16.27 -24.91
N LEU A 363 5.59 -16.22 -25.14
CA LEU A 363 4.59 -16.26 -24.07
C LEU A 363 4.67 -17.58 -23.28
N GLY A 364 4.75 -18.72 -23.97
CA GLY A 364 4.93 -20.03 -23.33
C GLY A 364 6.23 -20.11 -22.51
N LEU A 365 7.33 -19.59 -23.06
CA LEU A 365 8.60 -19.47 -22.34
C LEU A 365 8.48 -18.58 -21.10
N ALA A 366 7.85 -17.41 -21.22
CA ALA A 366 7.65 -16.47 -20.11
C ALA A 366 6.81 -17.09 -18.99
N ILE A 367 5.74 -17.83 -19.34
CA ILE A 367 4.95 -18.61 -18.37
C ILE A 367 5.82 -19.65 -17.66
N GLY A 368 6.65 -20.40 -18.41
CA GLY A 368 7.55 -21.40 -17.84
C GLY A 368 8.62 -20.81 -16.91
N VAL A 369 9.25 -19.70 -17.33
CA VAL A 369 10.28 -19.00 -16.53
C VAL A 369 9.67 -18.40 -15.27
N TYR A 370 8.53 -17.72 -15.39
CA TYR A 370 7.84 -17.14 -14.24
C TYR A 370 7.30 -18.22 -13.29
N GLY A 371 6.70 -19.29 -13.82
CA GLY A 371 6.27 -20.44 -13.02
C GLY A 371 7.42 -21.12 -12.29
N SER A 372 8.57 -21.29 -12.94
CA SER A 372 9.80 -21.78 -12.30
C SER A 372 10.31 -20.85 -11.21
N PHE A 373 10.25 -19.53 -11.42
CA PHE A 373 10.60 -18.52 -10.42
C PHE A 373 9.71 -18.61 -9.18
N VAL A 374 8.39 -18.60 -9.38
CA VAL A 374 7.41 -18.70 -8.30
C VAL A 374 7.61 -20.00 -7.51
N HIS A 375 7.73 -21.13 -8.21
CA HIS A 375 7.94 -22.43 -7.57
C HIS A 375 9.22 -22.46 -6.73
N ASP A 376 10.39 -22.17 -7.32
CA ASP A 376 11.69 -22.28 -6.64
C ASP A 376 11.80 -21.34 -5.44
N VAL A 377 11.31 -20.11 -5.57
CA VAL A 377 11.38 -19.13 -4.48
C VAL A 377 10.44 -19.51 -3.33
N ILE A 378 9.19 -19.89 -3.63
CA ILE A 378 8.23 -20.28 -2.60
C ILE A 378 8.71 -21.52 -1.86
N THR A 379 9.14 -22.57 -2.57
CA THR A 379 9.61 -23.81 -1.93
C THR A 379 10.85 -23.54 -1.09
N THR A 380 11.83 -22.79 -1.61
CA THR A 380 13.05 -22.45 -0.89
C THR A 380 12.77 -21.69 0.42
N ILE A 381 11.86 -20.71 0.38
CA ILE A 381 11.50 -19.94 1.59
C ILE A 381 10.70 -20.81 2.56
N CYS A 382 9.75 -21.61 2.07
CA CYS A 382 8.94 -22.52 2.89
C CYS A 382 9.82 -23.54 3.63
N ASP A 383 10.76 -24.16 2.93
CA ASP A 383 11.69 -25.15 3.49
C ASP A 383 12.64 -24.52 4.51
N TYR A 384 13.11 -23.29 4.28
CA TYR A 384 14.03 -22.61 5.18
C TYR A 384 13.38 -22.05 6.46
N ILE A 385 12.17 -21.49 6.34
CA ILE A 385 11.42 -20.88 7.46
C ILE A 385 10.52 -21.92 8.17
N ASP A 386 10.39 -23.12 7.62
CA ASP A 386 9.53 -24.20 8.10
C ASP A 386 8.04 -23.83 8.13
N ILE A 387 7.52 -23.33 7.00
CA ILE A 387 6.12 -22.93 6.83
C ILE A 387 5.51 -23.60 5.60
N TRP A 388 4.18 -23.68 5.57
CA TRP A 388 3.44 -24.07 4.37
C TRP A 388 2.86 -22.83 3.69
N CYS A 389 2.90 -22.79 2.36
CA CYS A 389 2.49 -21.60 1.60
C CYS A 389 0.99 -21.31 1.72
N LEU A 390 0.13 -22.34 1.60
CA LEU A 390 -1.33 -22.17 1.50
C LEU A 390 -2.10 -22.71 2.70
N SER A 391 -1.41 -23.18 3.74
CA SER A 391 -2.01 -23.73 4.95
C SER A 391 -1.18 -23.38 6.18
N ILE A 392 -1.81 -23.34 7.35
CA ILE A 392 -1.11 -23.00 8.59
C ILE A 392 -0.49 -24.28 9.16
N LYS A 393 0.85 -24.38 9.09
CA LYS A 393 1.59 -25.52 9.65
C LYS A 393 1.60 -25.54 11.18
N HIS A 394 1.79 -24.36 11.79
CA HIS A 394 1.92 -24.19 13.23
C HIS A 394 0.83 -23.24 13.75
N PRO A 395 -0.39 -23.74 14.04
CA PRO A 395 -1.50 -22.92 14.53
C PRO A 395 -1.19 -22.31 15.89
N HIS A 396 -1.52 -21.03 16.07
CA HIS A 396 -1.41 -20.42 17.38
C HIS A 396 -2.49 -20.99 18.31
N VAL A 397 -2.08 -21.80 19.28
CA VAL A 397 -2.93 -22.24 20.38
C VAL A 397 -2.83 -21.19 21.48
N GLU A 398 -3.93 -20.51 21.78
CA GLU A 398 -4.00 -19.68 22.99
C GLU A 398 -3.74 -20.57 24.20
N GLU A 399 -2.71 -20.25 24.99
CA GLU A 399 -2.49 -20.89 26.28
C GLU A 399 -3.72 -20.62 27.15
N ARG A 400 -4.63 -21.59 27.22
CA ARG A 400 -5.73 -21.54 28.19
C ARG A 400 -5.09 -21.51 29.57
N PRO A 401 -5.44 -20.53 30.44
CA PRO A 401 -5.08 -20.65 31.85
C PRO A 401 -5.64 -21.97 32.33
N VAL A 402 -4.78 -22.86 32.80
CA VAL A 402 -5.19 -24.17 33.30
C VAL A 402 -6.15 -23.95 34.46
N ALA A 403 -7.45 -24.12 34.19
CA ALA A 403 -8.45 -24.28 35.22
C ALA A 403 -8.26 -25.68 35.81
N ASN A 404 -7.32 -25.82 36.74
CA ASN A 404 -7.35 -26.79 37.84
C ASN A 404 -6.12 -26.61 38.73
N GLY A 405 -6.39 -26.29 39.99
CA GLY A 405 -5.39 -26.11 41.03
C GLY A 405 -4.75 -27.42 41.47
N GLN A 406 -3.83 -27.96 40.67
CA GLN A 406 -2.80 -28.86 41.17
C GLN A 406 -1.43 -28.34 40.76
N PRO A 407 -0.53 -28.07 41.72
CA PRO A 407 0.80 -27.61 41.41
C PRO A 407 1.57 -28.77 40.77
N LYS A 408 1.91 -28.65 39.49
CA LYS A 408 3.01 -29.42 38.91
C LYS A 408 4.26 -29.05 39.71
N LYS A 409 4.75 -29.99 40.53
CA LYS A 409 6.10 -29.95 41.09
C LYS A 409 7.09 -30.01 39.92
N VAL A 410 7.50 -28.85 39.45
CA VAL A 410 8.76 -28.70 38.73
C VAL A 410 9.75 -28.13 39.73
N LEU A 411 10.67 -28.97 40.17
CA LEU A 411 11.88 -28.59 40.88
C LEU A 411 12.67 -27.64 39.97
N HIS A 412 12.62 -26.35 40.28
CA HIS A 412 13.70 -25.43 39.99
C HIS A 412 13.86 -24.47 41.16
N SER A 413 14.98 -24.61 41.87
CA SER A 413 15.54 -23.58 42.72
C SER A 413 15.84 -22.35 41.87
N LYS A 414 14.93 -21.39 41.84
CA LYS A 414 15.23 -20.03 41.42
C LYS A 414 15.11 -19.13 42.64
N SER A 415 16.18 -18.41 42.95
CA SER A 415 16.19 -17.33 43.94
C SER A 415 15.14 -16.29 43.54
N TYR A 416 14.16 -16.03 44.40
CA TYR A 416 13.05 -15.12 44.10
C TYR A 416 13.32 -13.70 44.64
N ASN A 417 13.32 -12.71 43.76
CA ASN A 417 13.42 -11.29 44.11
C ASN A 417 12.09 -10.80 44.71
N TRP A 418 12.05 -10.63 46.03
CA TRP A 418 11.03 -9.83 46.71
C TRP A 418 11.36 -8.36 46.51
N LEU A 419 10.42 -7.54 46.02
CA LEU A 419 10.63 -6.10 45.94
C LEU A 419 10.43 -5.49 47.34
N PRO A 420 11.46 -4.90 47.97
CA PRO A 420 11.28 -4.13 49.18
C PRO A 420 10.50 -2.85 48.87
N PHE A 421 9.63 -2.44 49.78
CA PHE A 421 9.02 -1.11 49.72
C PHE A 421 10.16 -0.08 49.83
N GLY A 422 10.38 0.72 48.77
CA GLY A 422 11.45 1.74 48.74
C GLY A 422 12.29 1.87 47.47
N ARG A 423 12.11 1.05 46.43
CA ARG A 423 12.68 1.31 45.09
C ARG A 423 11.64 1.19 43.99
N GLY A 424 11.13 2.34 43.53
CA GLY A 424 10.35 2.45 42.29
C GLY A 424 8.83 2.54 42.41
N TRP A 425 8.30 2.82 43.60
CA TRP A 425 6.91 3.26 43.79
C TRP A 425 6.95 4.60 44.51
N ASP A 426 6.37 5.62 43.87
CA ASP A 426 6.33 7.03 44.27
C ASP A 426 7.50 7.89 43.80
N GLU A 427 7.42 8.35 42.55
CA GLU A 427 7.70 9.75 42.17
C GLU A 427 7.12 10.01 40.76
N HIS A 428 5.86 10.45 40.72
CA HIS A 428 5.22 11.28 39.67
C HIS A 428 3.69 11.25 39.84
N THR A 429 3.20 11.87 40.90
CA THR A 429 1.83 12.40 40.95
C THR A 429 1.91 13.92 41.00
N ALA A 430 2.01 14.54 39.82
CA ALA A 430 1.68 15.96 39.68
C ALA A 430 0.19 16.12 39.99
N ARG A 431 -0.09 16.95 40.98
CA ARG A 431 -1.41 17.28 41.53
C ARG A 431 -2.38 17.72 40.43
N VAL A 432 -3.52 17.05 40.31
CA VAL A 432 -4.74 17.65 39.77
C VAL A 432 -5.76 17.71 40.91
N LYS A 433 -5.87 18.89 41.52
CA LYS A 433 -6.99 19.24 42.40
C LYS A 433 -8.25 19.33 41.53
N ILE A 434 -9.15 18.36 41.64
CA ILE A 434 -10.55 18.55 41.25
C ILE A 434 -11.25 19.17 42.46
N THR A 435 -11.36 20.50 42.49
CA THR A 435 -12.34 21.18 43.35
C THR A 435 -13.65 21.30 42.58
N SER A 436 -14.63 20.49 42.96
CA SER A 436 -16.03 20.69 42.60
C SER A 436 -16.58 21.90 43.36
N LYS A 437 -16.74 23.04 42.69
CA LYS A 437 -17.77 24.02 43.05
C LYS A 437 -18.36 24.63 41.78
N ARG A 438 -19.60 24.23 41.47
CA ARG A 438 -20.53 24.99 40.64
C ARG A 438 -20.58 26.43 41.15
N LYS A 439 -20.23 27.40 40.29
CA LYS A 439 -20.76 28.76 40.38
C LYS A 439 -21.10 29.24 38.97
N ARG A 440 -22.42 29.42 38.74
CA ARG A 440 -22.99 30.20 37.65
C ARG A 440 -22.44 31.63 37.75
N ILE A 441 -21.99 32.21 36.63
CA ILE A 441 -21.77 33.66 36.49
C ILE A 441 -22.26 34.05 35.08
N PRO A 442 -22.94 35.21 34.92
CA PRO A 442 -23.98 35.41 33.93
C PRO A 442 -23.46 36.00 32.62
N PHE A 443 -24.18 35.72 31.55
CA PHE A 443 -24.10 36.43 30.28
C PHE A 443 -24.76 37.80 30.46
N LYS A 444 -24.01 38.89 30.28
CA LYS A 444 -24.56 40.26 30.20
C LYS A 444 -24.16 40.85 28.86
N LEU A 445 -25.16 40.99 27.98
CA LEU A 445 -25.12 41.84 26.80
C LEU A 445 -24.84 43.29 27.18
N ARG A 446 -24.05 43.98 26.36
CA ARG A 446 -24.33 45.38 26.03
C ARG A 446 -23.95 45.68 24.58
N HIS A 447 -25.00 45.96 23.81
CA HIS A 447 -25.03 46.56 22.48
C HIS A 447 -24.50 47.99 22.47
N LEU A 448 -24.03 48.42 21.29
CA LEU A 448 -24.46 49.61 20.54
C LEU A 448 -23.89 49.44 19.12
N HIS A 449 -24.73 49.15 18.10
CA HIS A 449 -25.38 50.13 17.18
C HIS A 449 -24.32 50.98 16.43
N GLU A 450 -24.30 51.16 15.12
CA GLU A 450 -25.35 51.02 14.10
C GLU A 450 -24.74 51.12 12.67
N THR A 451 -25.30 50.34 11.75
CA THR A 451 -25.66 50.63 10.33
C THR A 451 -24.65 51.16 9.27
N THR A 452 -24.45 50.26 8.27
CA THR A 452 -24.60 50.46 6.80
C THR A 452 -23.70 51.44 6.03
N SER A 453 -22.94 50.91 5.06
CA SER A 453 -23.26 51.12 3.62
C SER A 453 -22.48 50.18 2.70
N PHE A 454 -23.20 49.69 1.69
CA PHE A 454 -22.74 48.97 0.50
C PHE A 454 -22.24 50.00 -0.53
N ALA A 455 -21.08 49.79 -1.16
CA ALA A 455 -20.77 50.37 -2.47
C ALA A 455 -19.57 49.67 -3.17
N SER A 456 -19.89 49.07 -4.32
CA SER A 456 -19.14 49.01 -5.58
C SER A 456 -17.65 48.57 -5.63
N THR A 457 -17.43 47.37 -6.19
CA THR A 457 -16.50 46.98 -7.28
C THR A 457 -15.30 47.89 -7.63
N PRO A 458 -14.14 47.30 -8.02
CA PRO A 458 -14.01 46.83 -9.42
C PRO A 458 -13.13 45.56 -9.56
N LEU A 459 -13.64 44.42 -10.05
CA LEU A 459 -13.79 44.07 -11.47
C LEU A 459 -13.19 45.05 -12.52
N LYS A 460 -11.95 45.56 -12.31
CA LYS A 460 -11.15 46.23 -13.36
C LYS A 460 -9.63 46.00 -13.27
N GLN A 461 -9.16 45.02 -12.49
CA GLN A 461 -7.74 44.61 -12.48
C GLN A 461 -7.46 43.25 -13.13
N ALA A 462 -8.48 42.58 -13.67
CA ALA A 462 -8.34 41.32 -14.41
C ALA A 462 -8.34 41.48 -15.94
N ILE A 463 -8.34 42.73 -16.47
CA ILE A 463 -8.46 43.00 -17.93
C ILE A 463 -7.22 43.72 -18.52
N SER A 464 -6.17 44.03 -17.75
CA SER A 464 -4.96 44.69 -18.30
C SER A 464 -3.69 43.83 -18.35
N VAL A 465 -3.81 42.49 -18.41
CA VAL A 465 -2.66 41.61 -18.78
C VAL A 465 -2.79 41.08 -20.22
N SER A 466 -3.90 41.37 -20.90
CA SER A 466 -4.21 40.88 -22.25
C SER A 466 -3.61 41.71 -23.40
N ALA A 467 -2.69 42.64 -23.14
CA ALA A 467 -2.14 43.53 -24.18
C ALA A 467 -0.60 43.60 -24.23
N ALA A 468 0.12 42.68 -23.60
CA ALA A 468 1.60 42.64 -23.63
C ALA A 468 2.20 41.32 -24.17
N PHE A 469 1.41 40.51 -24.87
CA PHE A 469 1.87 39.24 -25.48
C PHE A 469 1.67 39.20 -27.01
N GLN A 470 1.87 40.33 -27.67
CA GLN A 470 2.18 40.33 -29.10
C GLN A 470 3.69 40.58 -29.22
N SER A 471 4.36 39.68 -29.95
CA SER A 471 5.81 39.55 -30.18
C SER A 471 6.69 39.14 -28.99
N ILE A 472 6.63 37.85 -28.60
CA ILE A 472 7.75 37.15 -27.94
C ILE A 472 7.96 35.84 -28.70
N SER A 473 9.17 35.63 -29.24
CA SER A 473 9.52 34.43 -30.00
C SER A 473 9.69 33.22 -29.07
N LEU A 474 9.48 32.00 -29.58
CA LEU A 474 9.52 30.73 -28.83
C LEU A 474 10.84 30.49 -28.06
N ILE A 475 11.91 31.22 -28.42
CA ILE A 475 13.25 31.14 -27.81
C ILE A 475 13.30 31.90 -26.47
N ASP A 476 12.56 33.01 -26.33
CA ASP A 476 12.52 33.81 -25.08
C ASP A 476 11.63 33.17 -24.00
N PHE A 477 10.69 32.30 -24.39
CA PHE A 477 9.85 31.53 -23.46
C PHE A 477 10.64 30.41 -22.77
N LEU A 478 11.59 29.80 -23.49
CA LEU A 478 12.43 28.72 -22.96
C LEU A 478 13.52 29.22 -22.01
N SER A 479 13.95 30.49 -22.10
CA SER A 479 14.98 31.05 -21.21
C SER A 479 14.44 31.54 -19.85
N ARG A 480 13.10 31.63 -19.67
CA ARG A 480 12.46 32.14 -18.45
C ARG A 480 11.86 31.05 -17.56
N GLN A 481 11.93 29.77 -17.95
CA GLN A 481 11.36 28.66 -17.18
C GLN A 481 12.08 28.39 -15.85
N ASP A 482 13.35 28.75 -15.71
CA ASP A 482 14.12 28.43 -14.49
C ASP A 482 13.69 29.24 -13.26
N ALA A 483 13.11 30.44 -13.44
CA ALA A 483 12.75 31.32 -12.32
C ALA A 483 11.31 31.07 -11.80
N VAL A 484 10.36 30.80 -12.69
CA VAL A 484 8.95 30.60 -12.31
C VAL A 484 8.71 29.21 -11.70
N LEU A 485 9.44 28.18 -12.15
CA LEU A 485 9.40 26.85 -11.51
C LEU A 485 9.96 26.90 -10.08
N LEU A 486 11.00 27.70 -9.85
CA LEU A 486 11.60 27.82 -8.52
C LEU A 486 10.67 28.55 -7.56
N ASP A 487 10.01 29.64 -7.98
CA ASP A 487 9.08 30.40 -7.15
C ASP A 487 7.79 29.61 -6.83
N ILE A 488 7.24 28.85 -7.78
CA ILE A 488 6.07 27.99 -7.51
C ILE A 488 6.44 26.80 -6.60
N CYS A 489 7.64 26.22 -6.76
CA CYS A 489 8.14 25.20 -5.83
C CYS A 489 8.41 25.78 -4.43
N LEU A 490 8.95 27.01 -4.34
CA LEU A 490 9.18 27.73 -3.08
C LEU A 490 7.88 28.12 -2.37
N ASP A 491 6.83 28.51 -3.09
CA ASP A 491 5.52 28.82 -2.51
C ASP A 491 4.82 27.56 -1.98
N TYR A 492 4.97 26.42 -2.66
CA TYR A 492 4.53 25.11 -2.15
C TYR A 492 5.35 24.68 -0.92
N GLU A 493 6.66 24.92 -0.92
CA GLU A 493 7.54 24.65 0.23
C GLU A 493 7.25 25.58 1.42
N LEU A 494 6.90 26.85 1.20
CA LEU A 494 6.52 27.81 2.24
C LEU A 494 5.14 27.50 2.83
N ALA A 495 4.18 27.05 2.01
CA ALA A 495 2.90 26.52 2.48
C ALA A 495 3.08 25.24 3.31
N ALA A 496 3.96 24.33 2.86
CA ALA A 496 4.31 23.12 3.61
C ALA A 496 5.08 23.42 4.91
N ARG A 497 6.01 24.39 4.90
CA ARG A 497 6.77 24.84 6.08
C ARG A 497 5.89 25.54 7.11
N ARG A 498 4.89 26.33 6.71
CA ARG A 498 3.93 26.96 7.65
C ARG A 498 3.05 25.94 8.37
N VAL A 499 2.80 24.78 7.76
CA VAL A 499 2.15 23.63 8.43
C VAL A 499 3.13 22.86 9.32
N LEU A 500 4.40 22.74 8.92
CA LEU A 500 5.44 22.03 9.67
C LEU A 500 5.96 22.74 10.93
N VAL A 501 5.94 24.09 11.01
CA VAL A 501 6.44 24.82 12.19
C VAL A 501 5.60 24.58 13.46
N VAL A 502 4.38 24.06 13.33
CA VAL A 502 3.53 23.68 14.48
C VAL A 502 3.84 22.26 14.99
N ALA A 503 4.60 21.45 14.23
CA ALA A 503 4.99 20.10 14.61
C ALA A 503 6.52 19.99 14.67
N GLY A 504 7.09 20.10 15.88
CA GLY A 504 8.50 19.77 16.13
C GLY A 504 8.87 18.36 15.66
N PRO A 505 10.16 17.98 15.65
CA PRO A 505 10.61 16.72 15.07
C PRO A 505 9.99 15.53 15.81
N VAL A 506 8.89 15.02 15.26
CA VAL A 506 8.31 13.76 15.69
C VAL A 506 9.19 12.69 15.07
N LEU A 507 10.25 12.30 15.80
CA LEU A 507 10.82 10.96 15.64
C LEU A 507 9.64 9.99 15.55
N ALA A 508 9.56 9.25 14.44
CA ALA A 508 8.41 8.41 14.09
C ALA A 508 7.90 7.65 15.31
N VAL A 509 6.78 8.09 15.86
CA VAL A 509 6.09 7.35 16.91
C VAL A 509 5.43 6.19 16.18
N ASP A 510 5.94 4.98 16.37
CA ASP A 510 5.32 3.76 15.88
C ASP A 510 3.89 3.67 16.47
N LEU A 511 2.91 4.10 15.68
CA LEU A 511 1.50 4.10 16.05
C LEU A 511 0.92 2.67 16.10
N LEU A 512 1.62 1.70 15.51
CA LEU A 512 1.21 0.30 15.41
C LEU A 512 1.83 -0.56 16.52
N ASN A 513 3.05 -0.26 16.96
CA ASN A 513 3.68 -0.81 18.17
C ASN A 513 4.09 0.30 19.15
N PRO A 514 3.11 0.99 19.76
CA PRO A 514 3.40 1.96 20.81
C PRO A 514 4.18 1.26 21.93
N THR A 515 5.25 1.90 22.40
CA THR A 515 6.09 1.32 23.45
C THR A 515 5.25 1.00 24.70
N PRO A 516 5.61 -0.01 25.50
CA PRO A 516 4.86 -0.36 26.71
C PRO A 516 4.66 0.83 27.66
N GLN A 517 5.63 1.77 27.69
CA GLN A 517 5.52 3.00 28.46
C GLN A 517 4.50 3.99 27.87
N ALA A 518 4.38 4.08 26.55
CA ALA A 518 3.39 4.91 25.86
C ALA A 518 1.97 4.37 26.05
N GLU A 519 1.77 3.05 25.94
CA GLU A 519 0.48 2.39 26.23
C GLU A 519 0.07 2.54 27.70
N ALA A 520 1.02 2.45 28.64
CA ALA A 520 0.75 2.63 30.07
C ALA A 520 0.22 4.05 30.40
N ARG A 521 0.57 5.06 29.59
CA ARG A 521 0.14 6.46 29.75
C ARG A 521 -1.23 6.76 29.12
N LYS A 522 -1.71 5.94 28.18
CA LYS A 522 -3.03 6.15 27.52
C LYS A 522 -4.20 5.92 28.47
N HIS A 523 -5.42 6.31 28.08
CA HIS A 523 -6.62 5.94 28.84
C HIS A 523 -6.97 4.46 28.61
N LYS A 524 -7.50 3.74 29.61
CA LYS A 524 -7.80 2.28 29.53
C LYS A 524 -8.76 1.85 28.39
N LEU A 525 -9.54 2.79 27.84
CA LEU A 525 -10.44 2.56 26.69
C LEU A 525 -9.80 2.86 25.33
N LYS A 526 -8.58 3.39 25.33
CA LYS A 526 -7.82 3.82 24.14
C LYS A 526 -6.53 3.04 23.96
N THR A 527 -6.30 2.01 24.77
CA THR A 527 -5.16 1.09 24.64
C THR A 527 -5.44 0.10 23.53
N LEU A 528 -4.40 -0.33 22.80
CA LEU A 528 -4.52 -1.21 21.63
C LEU A 528 -5.19 -2.55 21.97
N VAL A 529 -4.82 -3.13 23.13
CA VAL A 529 -5.45 -4.31 23.71
C VAL A 529 -6.08 -3.89 25.04
N PRO A 530 -7.41 -3.97 25.20
CA PRO A 530 -8.07 -3.70 26.48
C PRO A 530 -7.61 -4.71 27.56
N ALA A 531 -7.01 -4.21 28.64
CA ALA A 531 -6.62 -5.03 29.78
C ALA A 531 -6.95 -4.32 31.11
N PRO A 532 -7.36 -5.06 32.15
CA PRO A 532 -7.59 -4.48 33.46
C PRO A 532 -6.27 -3.95 34.06
N ARG A 533 -6.30 -2.71 34.58
CA ARG A 533 -5.15 -2.11 35.30
C ARG A 533 -5.00 -2.61 36.73
N SER A 534 -5.99 -3.33 37.22
CA SER A 534 -6.00 -3.99 38.50
C SER A 534 -5.43 -5.39 38.40
N PHE A 535 -4.70 -5.80 39.43
CA PHE A 535 -4.12 -7.13 39.56
C PHE A 535 -4.26 -7.64 41.01
N PHE A 536 -4.12 -8.94 41.20
CA PHE A 536 -3.93 -9.55 42.50
C PHE A 536 -2.43 -9.57 42.82
N MET A 537 -2.10 -9.40 44.11
CA MET A 537 -0.73 -9.45 44.60
C MET A 537 -0.68 -10.29 45.86
N ASP A 538 0.44 -10.95 46.11
CA ASP A 538 0.71 -11.58 47.40
C ASP A 538 1.54 -10.61 48.24
N VAL A 539 1.04 -10.28 49.43
CA VAL A 539 1.68 -9.36 50.38
C VAL A 539 2.22 -10.17 51.56
N LYS A 540 3.50 -10.02 51.84
CA LYS A 540 4.19 -10.62 52.99
C LYS A 540 4.11 -9.66 54.17
N CYS A 541 3.57 -10.12 55.29
CA CYS A 541 3.48 -9.34 56.52
C CYS A 541 4.88 -9.09 57.13
N PRO A 542 5.18 -7.86 57.62
CA PRO A 542 6.44 -7.58 58.32
C PRO A 542 6.56 -8.27 59.68
N GLY A 543 5.44 -8.52 60.36
CA GLY A 543 5.46 -9.11 61.71
C GLY A 543 5.61 -10.63 61.70
N CYS A 544 4.67 -11.34 61.08
CA CYS A 544 4.60 -12.81 61.14
C CYS A 544 5.04 -13.52 59.85
N PHE A 545 5.51 -12.78 58.84
CA PHE A 545 5.93 -13.29 57.52
C PHE A 545 4.88 -14.10 56.74
N THR A 546 3.65 -14.22 57.25
CA THR A 546 2.52 -14.85 56.55
C THR A 546 2.20 -14.05 55.28
N ILE A 547 1.94 -14.79 54.21
CA ILE A 547 1.63 -14.23 52.89
C ILE A 547 0.11 -14.22 52.72
N THR A 548 -0.45 -13.07 52.37
CA THR A 548 -1.89 -12.90 52.11
C THR A 548 -2.09 -12.35 50.71
N THR A 549 -3.01 -12.94 49.93
CA THR A 549 -3.36 -12.40 48.61
C THR A 549 -4.28 -11.19 48.77
N VAL A 550 -3.87 -10.06 48.20
CA VAL A 550 -4.53 -8.76 48.27
C VAL A 550 -4.84 -8.27 46.85
N PHE A 551 -5.99 -7.62 46.67
CA PHE A 551 -6.32 -6.95 45.41
C PHE A 551 -5.72 -5.55 45.35
N SER A 552 -5.07 -5.18 44.25
CA SER A 552 -4.40 -3.87 44.09
C SER A 552 -5.30 -2.64 44.30
N HIS A 553 -6.62 -2.76 44.17
CA HIS A 553 -7.58 -1.69 44.40
C HIS A 553 -8.60 -2.11 45.48
N ALA A 554 -8.12 -2.73 46.57
CA ALA A 554 -8.97 -3.12 47.69
C ALA A 554 -9.81 -1.93 48.19
N GLN A 555 -11.11 -2.16 48.38
CA GLN A 555 -12.06 -1.16 48.90
C GLN A 555 -12.18 -1.18 50.42
N THR A 556 -11.69 -2.24 51.05
CA THR A 556 -11.68 -2.44 52.50
C THR A 556 -10.25 -2.57 53.01
N VAL A 557 -10.07 -2.32 54.31
CA VAL A 557 -8.79 -2.56 54.98
C VAL A 557 -8.53 -4.07 55.00
N VAL A 558 -7.33 -4.48 54.55
CA VAL A 558 -6.94 -5.90 54.55
C VAL A 558 -5.96 -6.12 55.68
N VAL A 559 -6.28 -7.06 56.57
CA VAL A 559 -5.45 -7.47 57.70
C VAL A 559 -4.76 -8.79 57.40
N CYS A 560 -3.59 -8.99 58.01
CA CYS A 560 -2.85 -10.23 57.93
C CYS A 560 -3.61 -11.35 58.62
N ALA A 561 -3.74 -12.50 57.96
CA ALA A 561 -4.40 -13.67 58.53
C ALA A 561 -3.70 -14.25 59.77
N GLY A 562 -2.40 -13.98 59.97
CA GLY A 562 -1.63 -14.53 61.08
C GLY A 562 -1.59 -13.65 62.33
N CYS A 563 -1.35 -12.35 62.18
CA CYS A 563 -1.13 -11.43 63.31
C CYS A 563 -2.10 -10.24 63.34
N SER A 564 -3.14 -10.25 62.49
CA SER A 564 -4.15 -9.18 62.37
C SER A 564 -3.59 -7.78 62.09
N THR A 565 -2.29 -7.66 61.78
CA THR A 565 -1.68 -6.39 61.40
C THR A 565 -2.24 -5.94 60.06
N VAL A 566 -2.55 -4.66 59.93
CA VAL A 566 -3.05 -4.08 58.68
C VAL A 566 -1.97 -4.20 57.60
N LEU A 567 -2.30 -4.83 56.47
CA LEU A 567 -1.41 -4.99 55.31
C LEU A 567 -1.64 -3.89 54.27
N CYS A 568 -2.88 -3.46 54.07
CA CYS A 568 -3.19 -2.33 53.18
C CYS A 568 -4.45 -1.56 53.57
N GLN A 569 -4.50 -0.29 53.18
CA GLN A 569 -5.64 0.62 53.35
C GLN A 569 -6.19 1.10 51.99
N PRO A 570 -7.52 1.26 51.85
CA PRO A 570 -8.14 1.79 50.63
C PRO A 570 -7.88 3.29 50.48
N THR A 571 -7.65 3.76 49.25
CA THR A 571 -7.35 5.18 48.93
C THR A 571 -8.25 5.77 47.83
N GLY A 572 -9.27 5.04 47.39
CA GLY A 572 -10.07 5.37 46.20
C GLY A 572 -9.39 5.02 44.86
N GLY A 573 -8.14 4.57 44.90
CA GLY A 573 -7.37 4.07 43.76
C GLY A 573 -6.61 2.79 44.11
N LYS A 574 -5.29 2.77 43.91
CA LYS A 574 -4.45 1.66 44.35
C LYS A 574 -4.36 1.64 45.88
N ALA A 575 -4.62 0.48 46.49
CA ALA A 575 -4.51 0.32 47.94
C ALA A 575 -3.09 0.65 48.42
N ARG A 576 -2.99 1.37 49.54
CA ARG A 576 -1.70 1.74 50.15
C ARG A 576 -1.25 0.59 51.04
N LEU A 577 -0.08 0.02 50.77
CA LEU A 577 0.53 -0.99 51.64
C LEU A 577 1.08 -0.34 52.91
N THR A 578 1.01 -1.06 54.02
CA THR A 578 1.65 -0.67 55.28
C THR A 578 3.18 -0.74 55.13
N GLU A 579 3.90 0.22 55.72
CA GLU A 579 5.37 0.22 55.71
C GLU A 579 5.94 -1.10 56.24
N GLY A 580 7.01 -1.59 55.59
CA GLY A 580 7.64 -2.87 55.90
C GLY A 580 7.01 -4.09 55.22
N CYS A 581 5.82 -3.97 54.61
CA CYS A 581 5.27 -5.05 53.78
C CYS A 581 6.07 -5.20 52.47
N SER A 582 6.32 -6.44 52.06
CA SER A 582 6.82 -6.74 50.70
C SER A 582 5.74 -7.42 49.88
N PHE A 583 5.75 -7.23 48.56
CA PHE A 583 4.72 -7.81 47.70
C PHE A 583 5.28 -8.41 46.42
N ARG A 584 4.52 -9.32 45.82
CA ARG A 584 4.71 -9.82 44.45
C ARG A 584 3.40 -9.77 43.69
N ARG A 585 3.45 -9.43 42.40
CA ARG A 585 2.28 -9.51 41.52
C ARG A 585 2.01 -10.96 41.14
N LYS A 586 0.74 -11.37 41.19
CA LYS A 586 0.29 -12.66 40.66
C LYS A 586 0.03 -12.60 39.16
#